data_AF-A0A960ZSL6-F1
#
_entry.id   AF-A0A960ZSL6-F1
#
_cell.length_a   1.000
_cell.length_b   1.000
_cell.length_c   1.000
_cell.angle_alpha   90.00
_cell.angle_beta   90.00
_cell.angle_gamma   90.00
#
_symmetry.space_group_name_H-M   'P 1'
#
loop_
_entity.id
_entity.type
_entity.pdbx_description
1 polymer ?
#
loop_
_entity_poly.entity_id
_entity_poly.type
_entity_poly.pdbx_seq_one_letter_code
_entity_poly.pdbx_strand_id
1 'polypeptide(L)' 'MSYVEFKTTLQRHLEKCSGGATWSELRDTLKLPYDRPCPEWTRRLEKEIGLVRHKGDGRSLRWTLQSPSTPESHV' A
#
# COMPACT_ATOMS: atom_id res chain seq x y z
N MET A 1 -7.94 5.61 14.73
CA MET A 1 -6.63 5.74 14.04
C MET A 1 -6.73 6.92 13.09
N SER A 2 -5.73 7.81 13.07
CA SER A 2 -5.69 8.94 12.12
C SER A 2 -5.07 8.52 10.78
N TYR A 3 -5.38 9.24 9.71
CA TYR A 3 -4.80 9.00 8.39
C TYR A 3 -3.25 9.01 8.40
N VAL A 4 -2.65 9.93 9.16
CA VAL A 4 -1.18 10.05 9.27
C VAL A 4 -0.55 8.81 9.91
N GLU A 5 -1.15 8.31 10.99
CA GLU A 5 -0.71 7.07 11.67
C GLU A 5 -0.85 5.86 10.73
N PHE A 6 -1.97 5.78 10.03
CA PHE A 6 -2.23 4.74 9.04
C PHE A 6 -1.20 4.76 7.91
N LYS A 7 -0.99 5.92 7.29
CA LYS A 7 0.01 6.16 6.25
C LYS A 7 1.40 5.76 6.71
N THR A 8 1.83 6.26 7.87
CA THR A 8 3.19 6.05 8.37
C THR A 8 3.45 4.58 8.67
N THR A 9 2.49 3.90 9.30
CA THR A 9 2.63 2.49 9.65
C THR A 9 2.63 1.61 8.41
N LEU A 10 1.72 1.88 7.46
CA LEU A 10 1.63 1.16 6.20
C LEU A 10 2.87 1.38 5.33
N GLN A 11 3.34 2.62 5.20
CA GLN A 11 4.56 2.96 4.49
C GLN A 11 5.75 2.19 5.06
N ARG A 12 6.02 2.30 6.36
CA ARG A 12 7.15 1.60 7.00
C ARG A 12 7.08 0.08 6.82
N HIS A 13 5.88 -0.49 6.83
CA HIS A 13 5.72 -1.92 6.61
C HIS A 13 6.03 -2.31 5.16
N LEU A 14 5.50 -1.57 4.19
CA LEU A 14 5.77 -1.80 2.78
C LEU A 14 7.23 -1.49 2.38
N GLU A 15 7.89 -0.52 3.01
CA GLU A 15 9.32 -0.25 2.81
C GLU A 15 10.19 -1.43 3.29
N LYS A 16 9.80 -2.09 4.39
CA LYS A 16 10.48 -3.30 4.87
C LYS A 16 10.16 -4.53 4.03
N CYS A 17 9.00 -4.53 3.38
CA CYS A 17 8.51 -5.63 2.57
C CYS A 17 8.70 -5.30 1.08
N SER A 18 9.90 -5.49 0.54
CA SER A 18 10.21 -5.15 -0.86
C SER A 18 9.33 -5.87 -1.89
N GLY A 19 8.71 -7.00 -1.52
CA GLY A 19 7.74 -7.68 -2.37
C GLY A 19 6.36 -7.02 -2.39
N GLY A 20 6.06 -6.14 -1.44
CA GLY A 20 4.71 -5.67 -1.13
C GLY A 20 3.91 -6.68 -0.31
N ALA A 21 2.75 -6.23 0.17
CA ALA A 21 1.85 -7.00 1.02
C ALA A 21 0.41 -6.89 0.50
N THR A 22 -0.42 -7.88 0.78
CA THR A 22 -1.85 -7.77 0.48
C THR A 22 -2.58 -6.95 1.55
N TRP A 23 -3.76 -6.43 1.23
CA TRP A 23 -4.59 -5.73 2.24
C TRP A 23 -4.86 -6.59 3.47
N SER A 24 -5.10 -7.90 3.28
CA SER A 24 -5.31 -8.84 4.37
C SER A 24 -4.10 -8.96 5.29
N GLU A 25 -2.89 -9.05 4.74
CA GLU A 25 -1.64 -9.11 5.51
C GLU A 25 -1.36 -7.80 6.23
N LEU A 26 -1.59 -6.66 5.57
CA LEU A 26 -1.47 -5.34 6.19
C LEU A 26 -2.48 -5.20 7.34
N ARG A 27 -3.74 -5.61 7.14
CA ARG A 27 -4.79 -5.57 8.17
C ARG A 27 -4.44 -6.46 9.35
N ASP A 28 -3.95 -7.66 9.11
CA ASP A 28 -3.57 -8.61 10.16
C ASP A 28 -2.35 -8.11 10.94
N THR A 29 -1.29 -7.74 10.23
CA THR A 29 -0.03 -7.28 10.83
C THR A 29 -0.19 -5.96 11.58
N LEU A 30 -0.90 -5.00 10.98
CA LEU A 30 -1.12 -3.68 11.57
C LEU A 30 -2.36 -3.63 12.48
N LYS A 31 -3.07 -4.76 12.63
CA LYS A 31 -4.32 -4.90 13.39
C LYS A 31 -5.32 -3.80 13.08
N LEU A 32 -5.53 -3.54 11.80
CA LEU A 32 -6.42 -2.46 11.36
C LEU A 32 -7.87 -2.81 11.70
N PRO A 33 -8.66 -1.88 12.26
CA PRO A 33 -10.07 -2.13 12.60
C PRO A 33 -11.00 -2.12 11.37
N TYR A 34 -10.44 -1.97 10.17
CA TYR A 34 -11.19 -1.85 8.92
C TYR A 34 -11.13 -3.15 8.13
N ASP A 35 -12.29 -3.64 7.69
CA ASP A 35 -12.37 -4.81 6.81
C ASP A 35 -11.82 -4.49 5.41
N ARG A 36 -12.05 -3.27 4.91
CA ARG A 36 -11.68 -2.83 3.56
C ARG A 36 -10.90 -1.53 3.57
N PRO A 37 -9.98 -1.32 2.60
CA PRO A 37 -9.26 -0.06 2.49
C PRO A 37 -10.19 1.05 2.02
N CYS A 38 -10.17 2.20 2.71
CA CYS A 38 -10.92 3.38 2.28
C CYS A 38 -10.37 3.89 0.93
N PRO A 39 -11.21 4.05 -0.10
CA PRO A 39 -10.76 4.47 -1.44
C PRO A 39 -10.14 5.87 -1.43
N GLU A 40 -10.61 6.79 -0.59
CA GLU A 40 -10.01 8.12 -0.44
C GLU A 40 -8.59 8.06 0.11
N TRP A 41 -8.36 7.26 1.15
CA TRP A 41 -7.02 7.11 1.73
C TRP A 41 -6.09 6.41 0.76
N THR A 42 -6.57 5.38 0.08
CA THR A 42 -5.80 4.68 -0.97
C THR A 42 -5.32 5.66 -2.03
N ARG A 43 -6.22 6.50 -2.58
CA ARG A 43 -5.86 7.52 -3.57
C ARG A 43 -4.86 8.55 -3.06
N ARG A 44 -4.94 8.92 -1.78
CA ARG A 44 -3.95 9.82 -1.17
C ARG A 44 -2.60 9.13 -1.02
N LEU A 45 -2.56 7.87 -0.58
CA LEU A 45 -1.33 7.10 -0.49
C LEU A 45 -0.66 6.90 -1.86
N GLU A 46 -1.46 6.65 -2.90
CA GLU A 46 -0.98 6.55 -4.29
C GLU A 46 -0.24 7.83 -4.71
N LYS A 47 -0.71 9.01 -4.29
CA LYS A 47 -0.08 10.30 -4.58
C LYS A 47 1.05 10.69 -3.63
N GLU A 48 0.92 10.38 -2.35
CA GLU A 48 1.83 10.87 -1.32
C GLU A 48 3.04 9.98 -1.09
N ILE A 49 2.86 8.65 -1.11
CA ILE A 49 3.94 7.67 -0.88
C ILE A 49 4.21 6.81 -2.10
N GLY A 50 3.59 7.12 -3.25
CA GLY A 50 3.73 6.32 -4.47
C GLY A 50 3.21 4.89 -4.28
N LEU A 51 2.14 4.70 -3.50
CA LEU A 51 1.51 3.39 -3.35
C LEU A 51 1.04 2.89 -4.72
N VAL A 52 1.30 1.63 -5.04
CA VAL A 52 0.82 0.98 -6.25
C VAL A 52 0.11 -0.32 -5.87
N ARG A 53 -1.00 -0.58 -6.56
CA ARG A 53 -1.79 -1.80 -6.40
C ARG A 53 -1.68 -2.63 -7.66
N HIS A 54 -0.96 -3.73 -7.58
CA HIS A 54 -0.89 -4.71 -8.66
C HIS A 54 -1.81 -5.89 -8.35
N LYS A 55 -2.29 -6.58 -9.39
CA LYS A 55 -2.90 -7.89 -9.19
C LYS A 55 -1.84 -8.81 -8.59
N GLY A 56 -2.06 -9.24 -7.36
CA GLY A 56 -1.22 -10.23 -6.70
C GLY A 56 -1.61 -11.64 -7.15
N ASP A 57 -1.15 -12.63 -6.40
CA ASP A 57 -1.53 -14.02 -6.63
C ASP A 57 -3.04 -14.21 -6.36
N GLY A 58 -3.78 -14.64 -7.39
CA GLY A 58 -5.22 -14.86 -7.33
C GLY A 58 -6.09 -13.59 -7.36
N ARG A 59 -7.01 -13.47 -6.39
CA ARG A 59 -8.01 -12.36 -6.31
C ARG A 59 -7.54 -11.18 -5.46
N SER A 60 -6.39 -11.31 -4.81
CA SER A 60 -5.90 -10.29 -3.87
C SER A 60 -5.07 -9.24 -4.59
N LEU A 61 -5.36 -7.97 -4.32
CA LEU A 61 -4.49 -6.88 -4.75
C LEU A 61 -3.26 -6.84 -3.83
N ARG A 62 -2.08 -6.84 -4.45
CA ARG A 62 -0.81 -6.65 -3.76
C ARG A 62 -0.45 -5.17 -3.79
N TRP A 63 -0.15 -4.65 -2.61
CA TRP A 63 0.17 -3.26 -2.36
C TRP A 63 1.68 -3.17 -2.24
N THR A 64 2.30 -2.36 -3.09
CA THR A 64 3.73 -2.10 -3.12
C THR A 64 3.95 -0.59 -3.07
N LEU A 65 5.11 -0.15 -2.62
CA LEU A 65 5.54 1.22 -2.87
C LEU A 65 6.32 1.23 -4.17
N GLN A 66 6.05 2.22 -5.01
CA GLN A 66 6.91 2.50 -6.15
C GLN A 66 8.27 2.90 -5.56
N SER A 67 9.22 1.97 -5.57
CA SER A 67 10.60 2.35 -5.27
C SER A 67 10.98 3.49 -6.21
N PRO A 68 11.76 4.50 -5.75
CA PRO A 68 12.15 5.65 -6.58
C PRO A 68 13.10 5.28 -7.75
N SER A 69 13.09 4.04 -8.22
CA SER A 69 13.92 3.52 -9.29
C SER A 69 13.17 3.63 -10.62
N THR A 70 13.37 4.79 -11.25
CA THR A 70 13.32 5.05 -12.70
C THR A 70 11.96 5.36 -13.32
N PRO A 71 11.71 6.62 -13.74
CA PRO A 71 10.62 6.97 -14.63
C PRO A 71 10.99 6.66 -16.09
N GLU A 72 10.47 5.56 -16.66
CA GLU A 72 10.36 5.30 -18.10
C GLU A 72 9.26 4.21 -18.26
N SER A 73 8.20 4.34 -19.03
CA SER A 73 8.06 4.94 -20.35
C SER A 73 6.64 5.45 -20.57
N HIS A 74 6.54 6.65 -21.17
CA HIS A 74 5.39 7.11 -21.93
C HIS A 74 5.51 6.50 -23.33
N VAL A 75 4.43 5.93 -23.87
CA VAL A 75 4.30 5.59 -25.30
C VAL A 75 3.25 6.50 -25.92
#